data_AF-A0A537IW62-F1
#
_entry.id   AF-A0A537IW62-F1
#
_cell.length_a   1.000
_cell.length_b   1.000
_cell.length_c   1.000
_cell.angle_alpha   90.00
_cell.angle_beta   90.00
_cell.angle_gamma   90.00
#
_symmetry.space_group_name_H-M   'P 1'
#
loop_
_entity.id
_entity.type
_entity.pdbx_description
1 polymer ?
#
loop_
_entity_poly.entity_id
_entity_poly.type
_entity_poly.pdbx_seq_one_letter_code
_entity_poly.pdbx_strand_id
1 'polypeptide(L)'
;MPAGPMRGDAAVDLSDLIGLDADQARRRLEIAGQRVGAIVETASPRPVVLEGSLRVVRARRGSDGQVDLVVTRERYLPPVNRE
;
A
#
# COMPACT_ATOMS: atom_id res chain seq x y z
N MET A 1 9.92 31.48 -22.01
CA MET A 1 9.90 30.01 -22.05
C MET A 1 9.96 29.50 -20.62
N PRO A 2 8.92 28.87 -20.03
CA PRO A 2 9.08 28.24 -18.74
C PRO A 2 9.83 26.91 -18.95
N ALA A 3 11.11 26.88 -18.58
CA ALA A 3 11.84 25.64 -18.37
C ALA A 3 11.34 25.04 -17.05
N GLY A 4 10.29 24.22 -17.11
CA GLY A 4 9.92 23.38 -15.98
C GLY A 4 11.07 22.41 -15.70
N PRO A 5 11.58 22.33 -14.45
CA PRO A 5 12.63 21.37 -14.14
C PRO A 5 12.05 19.96 -14.31
N MET A 6 12.41 19.34 -15.42
CA MET A 6 12.30 17.91 -15.69
C MET A 6 13.33 17.20 -14.77
N ARG A 7 13.11 17.24 -13.46
CA ARG A 7 13.75 16.32 -12.51
C ARG A 7 12.85 15.11 -12.43
N GLY A 8 13.06 14.19 -13.37
CA GLY A 8 12.59 12.82 -13.25
C GLY A 8 13.31 12.12 -12.11
N ASP A 9 12.98 12.52 -10.88
CA ASP A 9 12.96 11.58 -9.77
C ASP A 9 11.85 10.61 -10.19
N ALA A 10 12.21 9.38 -10.61
CA ALA A 10 11.25 8.36 -11.03
C ALA A 10 10.48 7.86 -9.81
N ALA A 11 9.74 8.76 -9.19
CA ALA A 11 8.75 8.54 -8.19
C ALA A 11 7.80 7.46 -8.72
N VAL A 12 7.80 6.29 -8.09
CA VAL A 12 6.79 5.25 -8.34
C VAL A 12 5.43 5.90 -8.28
N ASP A 13 4.64 5.67 -9.33
CA ASP A 13 3.26 6.10 -9.33
C ASP A 13 2.51 5.32 -8.25
N LEU A 14 1.93 6.04 -7.30
CA LEU A 14 1.26 5.42 -6.17
C LEU A 14 0.04 4.61 -6.62
N SER A 15 -0.53 4.90 -7.79
CA SER A 15 -1.65 4.16 -8.38
C SER A 15 -1.22 2.77 -8.85
N ASP A 16 0.03 2.61 -9.29
CA ASP A 16 0.61 1.33 -9.71
C ASP A 16 0.88 0.39 -8.52
N LEU A 17 0.86 0.93 -7.29
CA LEU A 17 0.94 0.13 -6.07
C LEU A 17 -0.42 -0.41 -5.62
N ILE A 18 -1.52 0.19 -6.08
CA ILE A 18 -2.87 -0.18 -5.66
C ILE A 18 -3.23 -1.56 -6.25
N GLY A 19 -3.75 -2.45 -5.39
CA GLY A 19 -4.12 -3.81 -5.75
C GLY A 19 -2.96 -4.81 -5.76
N LEU A 20 -1.72 -4.36 -5.50
CA LEU A 20 -0.58 -5.24 -5.25
C LEU A 20 -0.57 -5.74 -3.81
N ASP A 21 0.06 -6.90 -3.61
CA ASP A 21 0.45 -7.35 -2.28
C ASP A 21 1.42 -6.39 -1.60
N ALA A 22 1.35 -6.30 -0.27
CA ALA A 22 2.23 -5.47 0.53
C ALA A 22 3.73 -5.72 0.24
N ASP A 23 4.14 -6.99 0.08
CA ASP A 23 5.52 -7.36 -0.23
C ASP A 23 5.94 -6.93 -1.65
N GLN A 24 5.04 -7.08 -2.63
CA GLN A 24 5.28 -6.63 -4.01
C GLN A 24 5.38 -5.10 -4.10
N ALA A 25 4.48 -4.39 -3.43
CA ALA A 25 4.51 -2.94 -3.35
C ALA A 25 5.80 -2.45 -2.69
N ARG A 26 6.23 -3.11 -1.60
CA ARG A 26 7.50 -2.81 -0.95
C ARG A 26 8.67 -3.01 -1.90
N ARG A 27 8.73 -4.14 -2.59
CA ARG A 27 9.80 -4.45 -3.54
C ARG A 27 9.87 -3.44 -4.69
N ARG A 28 8.72 -3.03 -5.23
CA ARG A 28 8.66 -1.96 -6.26
C ARG A 28 9.22 -0.64 -5.75
N LEU A 29 8.85 -0.25 -4.53
CA LEU A 29 9.37 0.96 -3.90
C LEU A 29 10.89 0.88 -3.68
N GLU A 30 11.40 -0.26 -3.18
CA GLU A 30 12.83 -0.50 -3.00
C GLU A 30 13.61 -0.45 -4.33
N ILE A 31 13.09 -1.06 -5.39
CA ILE A 31 13.70 -1.01 -6.75
C ILE A 31 13.78 0.42 -7.27
N ALA A 32 12.78 1.24 -6.98
CA ALA A 32 12.75 2.64 -7.35
C ALA A 32 13.55 3.55 -6.41
N GLY A 33 14.27 2.98 -5.42
CA GLY A 33 15.05 3.75 -4.46
C GLY A 33 14.21 4.53 -3.43
N GLN A 34 12.92 4.22 -3.30
CA GLN A 34 12.04 4.83 -2.31
C GLN A 34 11.96 4.00 -1.05
N ARG A 35 11.94 4.69 0.10
CA ARG A 35 11.78 4.05 1.40
C ARG A 35 10.30 3.83 1.70
N VAL A 36 9.97 2.64 2.20
CA VAL A 36 8.65 2.37 2.76
C VAL A 36 8.64 2.84 4.20
N GLY A 37 7.67 3.70 4.54
CA GLY A 37 7.50 4.25 5.88
C GLY A 37 6.68 3.28 6.74
N ALA A 38 5.41 3.59 6.94
CA ALA A 38 4.49 2.72 7.65
C ALA A 38 3.67 1.84 6.69
N ILE A 39 3.46 0.57 7.08
CA ILE A 39 2.45 -0.30 6.49
C ILE A 39 1.29 -0.36 7.47
N VAL A 40 0.19 0.31 7.14
CA VAL A 40 -1.01 0.40 7.97
C VAL A 40 -2.03 -0.61 7.47
N GLU A 41 -2.24 -1.68 8.23
CA GLU A 41 -3.35 -2.60 7.98
C GLU A 41 -4.66 -1.95 8.42
N THR A 42 -5.62 -1.82 7.51
CA THR A 42 -6.97 -1.38 7.86
C THR A 42 -7.70 -2.52 8.55
N ALA A 43 -7.92 -2.40 9.86
CA ALA A 43 -8.77 -3.33 10.59
C ALA A 43 -10.24 -3.09 10.23
N SER A 44 -10.98 -4.17 9.96
CA SER A 44 -12.44 -4.09 9.82
C SER A 44 -13.05 -3.78 11.19
N PRO A 45 -14.03 -2.85 11.29
CA PRO A 45 -14.71 -2.53 12.55
C PRO A 45 -15.61 -3.66 13.06
N ARG A 46 -15.78 -4.74 12.28
CA ARG A 46 -16.52 -5.94 12.66
C ARG A 46 -15.52 -7.07 12.98
N PRO A 47 -15.76 -7.90 14.01
CA PRO A 47 -14.95 -9.07 14.29
C PRO A 47 -15.16 -10.10 13.18
N VAL A 48 -14.30 -10.07 12.17
CA VAL A 48 -14.32 -10.98 11.02
C VAL A 48 -12.98 -11.68 10.94
N VAL A 49 -12.99 -12.95 10.57
CA VAL A 49 -11.75 -13.69 10.31
C VAL A 49 -11.28 -13.25 8.93
N LEU A 50 -10.28 -12.38 8.91
CA LEU A 50 -9.66 -11.95 7.67
C LEU A 50 -8.56 -12.96 7.30
N GLU A 51 -8.84 -13.83 6.33
CA GLU A 51 -7.83 -14.72 5.76
C GLU A 51 -7.33 -14.18 4.42
N GLY A 52 -6.13 -14.61 4.00
CA GLY A 52 -5.56 -14.24 2.71
C GLY A 52 -4.60 -13.05 2.75
N SER A 53 -4.13 -12.66 1.56
CA SER A 53 -3.03 -11.73 1.40
C SER A 53 -3.43 -10.27 1.63
N LEU A 54 -2.45 -9.47 2.05
CA LEU A 54 -2.58 -8.03 2.27
C LEU A 54 -2.40 -7.27 0.96
N ARG A 55 -3.44 -6.61 0.48
CA ARG A 55 -3.37 -5.74 -0.69
C ARG A 55 -3.37 -4.28 -0.34
N VAL A 56 -2.52 -3.53 -1.03
CA VAL A 56 -2.48 -2.07 -0.94
C VAL A 56 -3.76 -1.51 -1.54
N VAL A 57 -4.52 -0.77 -0.73
CA VAL A 57 -5.73 -0.06 -1.16
C VAL A 57 -5.49 1.44 -1.28
N ARG A 58 -4.44 1.94 -0.63
CA ARG A 58 -4.03 3.33 -0.72
C ARG A 58 -2.54 3.43 -0.43
N ALA A 59 -1.85 4.26 -1.20
CA ALA A 59 -0.47 4.63 -0.91
C ALA A 59 -0.39 6.15 -0.77
N ARG A 60 0.43 6.63 0.15
CA ARG A 60 0.62 8.06 0.41
C ARG A 60 2.11 8.34 0.56
N ARG A 61 2.62 9.35 -0.12
CA ARG A 61 3.98 9.85 0.16
C ARG A 61 3.94 10.73 1.41
N GLY A 62 4.70 10.33 2.42
CA GLY A 62 4.93 11.09 3.64
C GLY A 62 5.89 12.26 3.41
N SER A 63 5.87 13.23 4.32
CA SER A 63 6.64 14.47 4.20
C SER A 63 8.16 14.27 4.23
N ASP A 64 8.64 13.12 4.70
CA ASP A 64 10.05 12.73 4.75
C ASP A 64 10.52 12.02 3.45
N GLY A 65 9.65 11.93 2.43
CA GLY A 65 9.95 11.23 1.16
C GLY A 65 9.72 9.73 1.18
N GLN A 66 9.33 9.17 2.34
CA GLN A 66 8.90 7.79 2.49
C GLN A 66 7.47 7.58 1.96
N VAL A 67 7.15 6.36 1.53
CA VAL A 67 5.80 5.99 1.07
C VAL A 67 5.14 5.12 2.14
N ASP A 68 4.03 5.62 2.67
CA ASP A 68 3.13 4.90 3.57
C ASP A 68 2.14 4.07 2.74
N LEU A 69 2.05 2.79 3.06
CA LEU A 69 1.16 1.84 2.41
C LEU A 69 0.00 1.51 3.35
N VAL A 70 -1.22 1.69 2.86
CA VAL A 70 -2.44 1.26 3.55
C VAL A 70 -2.91 -0.02 2.87
N VAL A 71 -2.95 -1.10 3.64
CA VAL A 71 -3.26 -2.44 3.14
C VAL A 71 -4.54 -2.97 3.76
N THR A 72 -5.28 -3.78 3.00
CA THR A 72 -6.48 -4.49 3.46
C THR A 72 -6.36 -5.96 3.12
N ARG A 73 -7.02 -6.84 3.88
CA ARG A 73 -7.06 -8.27 3.59
C ARG A 73 -8.17 -8.57 2.59
N GLU A 74 -7.85 -9.32 1.55
CA GLU A 74 -8.78 -9.58 0.44
C GLU A 74 -9.96 -10.47 0.77
N ARG A 75 -9.85 -11.36 1.77
CA ARG A 75 -10.86 -12.39 2.02
C ARG A 75 -11.65 -12.09 3.28
N TYR A 76 -12.88 -11.64 3.06
CA TYR A 76 -13.94 -11.62 4.06
C TYR A 76 -14.41 -13.06 4.29
N LEU A 77 -14.17 -13.62 5.49
CA LEU A 77 -14.89 -14.78 5.97
C LEU A 77 -15.89 -14.32 7.04
N PRO A 78 -17.20 -14.54 6.86
CA PRO A 78 -18.15 -14.29 7.94
C PRO A 78 -17.76 -15.15 9.15
N PRO A 79 -17.94 -14.65 10.38
CA PRO A 79 -17.73 -15.48 11.57
C PRO A 79 -18.63 -16.70 11.43
N VAL A 80 -18.03 -17.89 11.40
CA VAL A 80 -18.77 -19.15 11.40
C VAL A 80 -19.49 -19.19 12.74
N ASN A 81 -20.80 -18.95 12.73
CA ASN A 81 -21.63 -19.21 13.90
C ASN A 81 -21.48 -20.71 14.20
N ARG A 82 -20.70 -21.03 15.23
CA ARG A 82 -20.68 -22.37 15.80
C ARG A 82 -21.91 -22.44 16.70
N GLU A 83 -22.99 -23.01 16.17
CA GLU A 83 -24.15 -23.45 16.95
C GLU A 83 -23.76 -24.54 17.95
#